data_AF-A0A535KN97-F1
#
_entry.id   AF-A0A535KN97-F1
#
_cell.length_a   1.000
_cell.length_b   1.000
_cell.length_c   1.000
_cell.angle_alpha   90.00
_cell.angle_beta   90.00
_cell.angle_gamma   90.00
#
_symmetry.space_group_name_H-M   'P 1'
#
loop_
_entity.id
_entity.type
_entity.pdbx_description
1 polymer ?
#
loop_
_entity_poly.entity_id
_entity_poly.type
_entity_poly.pdbx_seq_one_letter_code
_entity_poly.pdbx_strand_id
1 'polypeptide(L)'
;MGVIARYSEHLPVGPATPEVDLNEGSTPLVASRNIGRALGLRHLYFKHEGLNPTGSFKDRGMVVAVAKALEAGSRVFICASTGNTSASMAAYAARTGARAIVVVPSGEIALNKLSQALMYGAKVVALKGTFDVALETVRDVTSHYPVALMNSVNPHRIEGQKTAAFEIVDDLGDAPDYLFLPVGNAGNITAYWKGFREYHAAGRATRLPRMVGAQAEGAAPIVNGSPVPNPKTVASAIRIGNPASWEGATSARDESGGTI
;
A
#
# COMPACT_ATOMS: atom_id res chain seq x y z
N MET A 1 -12.92 -14.00 4.81
CA MET A 1 -12.83 -13.04 5.92
C MET A 1 -11.78 -12.00 5.56
N GLY A 2 -12.12 -10.71 5.56
CA GLY A 2 -11.19 -9.61 5.26
C GLY A 2 -10.24 -9.27 6.43
N VAL A 3 -9.31 -8.34 6.20
CA VAL A 3 -8.25 -8.03 7.18
C VAL A 3 -8.76 -7.31 8.42
N ILE A 4 -9.83 -6.51 8.32
CA ILE A 4 -10.43 -5.82 9.48
C ILE A 4 -10.96 -6.85 10.48
N ALA A 5 -11.75 -7.81 10.00
CA ALA A 5 -12.32 -8.84 10.86
C ALA A 5 -11.24 -9.76 11.46
N ARG A 6 -10.18 -10.07 10.69
CA ARG A 6 -9.09 -10.96 11.15
C ARG A 6 -8.16 -10.29 12.18
N TYR A 7 -7.90 -8.99 12.06
CA TYR A 7 -6.88 -8.28 12.84
C TYR A 7 -7.42 -7.04 13.56
N SER A 8 -8.71 -7.03 13.93
CA SER A 8 -9.38 -5.88 14.55
C SER A 8 -8.65 -5.34 15.78
N GLU A 9 -8.12 -6.23 16.63
CA GLU A 9 -7.35 -5.88 17.84
C GLU A 9 -6.05 -5.10 17.55
N HIS A 10 -5.53 -5.21 16.33
CA HIS A 10 -4.31 -4.53 15.89
C HIS A 10 -4.61 -3.34 14.98
N LEU A 11 -5.87 -3.02 14.71
CA LEU A 11 -6.27 -1.97 13.77
C LEU A 11 -7.00 -0.85 14.51
N PRO A 12 -6.99 0.39 13.99
CA PRO A 12 -7.65 1.54 14.63
C PRO A 12 -9.19 1.52 14.44
N VAL A 13 -9.82 0.37 14.69
CA VAL A 13 -11.25 0.11 14.50
C VAL A 13 -11.94 -0.07 15.85
N GLY A 14 -13.24 0.22 15.90
CA GLY A 14 -14.05 0.06 17.10
C GLY A 14 -15.51 -0.21 16.76
N PRO A 15 -16.42 -0.20 17.76
CA PRO A 15 -17.84 -0.52 17.55
C PRO A 15 -18.57 0.37 16.53
N ALA A 16 -18.07 1.59 16.30
CA ALA A 16 -18.62 2.52 15.31
C ALA A 16 -18.02 2.33 13.90
N THR A 17 -16.95 1.56 13.76
CA THR A 17 -16.32 1.30 12.46
C THR A 17 -17.22 0.35 11.65
N PRO A 18 -17.65 0.74 10.43
CA PRO A 18 -18.47 -0.13 9.61
C PRO A 18 -17.69 -1.35 9.15
N GLU A 19 -18.38 -2.49 9.07
CA GLU A 19 -17.85 -3.69 8.44
C GLU A 19 -17.73 -3.48 6.93
N VAL A 20 -16.48 -3.48 6.45
CA VAL A 20 -16.16 -3.35 5.04
C VAL A 20 -15.13 -4.42 4.70
N ASP A 21 -15.39 -5.17 3.65
CA ASP A 21 -14.43 -6.11 3.07
C ASP A 21 -14.77 -6.41 1.61
N LEU A 22 -13.73 -6.86 0.89
CA LEU A 22 -13.83 -7.57 -0.38
C LEU A 22 -13.18 -8.97 -0.27
N ASN A 23 -13.06 -9.49 0.96
CA ASN A 23 -12.20 -10.62 1.31
C ASN A 23 -10.72 -10.43 0.94
N GLU A 24 -10.19 -9.21 1.11
CA GLU A 24 -8.76 -8.94 0.98
C GLU A 24 -7.91 -9.56 2.11
N GLY A 25 -6.61 -9.68 1.84
CA GLY A 25 -5.68 -10.36 2.73
C GLY A 25 -5.80 -11.88 2.63
N SER A 26 -5.26 -12.56 3.64
CA SER A 26 -5.10 -14.02 3.67
C SER A 26 -4.52 -14.59 2.37
N THR A 27 -3.59 -13.85 1.75
CA THR A 27 -3.01 -14.23 0.46
C THR A 27 -2.02 -15.38 0.63
N PRO A 28 -1.81 -16.23 -0.39
CA PRO A 28 -0.90 -17.36 -0.27
C PRO A 28 0.54 -16.94 0.02
N LEU A 29 1.18 -17.63 0.97
CA LEU A 29 2.63 -17.62 1.16
C LEU A 29 3.25 -18.81 0.42
N VAL A 30 3.67 -18.59 -0.82
CA VAL A 30 4.05 -19.67 -1.75
C VAL A 30 5.52 -20.05 -1.58
N ALA A 31 5.80 -21.27 -1.13
CA ALA A 31 7.15 -21.80 -1.05
C ALA A 31 7.79 -21.96 -2.45
N SER A 32 9.01 -21.46 -2.60
CA SER A 32 9.78 -21.56 -3.84
C SER A 32 10.34 -22.96 -4.04
N ARG A 33 10.05 -23.57 -5.20
CA ARG A 33 10.57 -24.90 -5.56
C ARG A 33 11.92 -24.84 -6.28
N ASN A 34 12.07 -23.88 -7.19
CA ASN A 34 13.20 -23.81 -8.12
C ASN A 34 14.13 -22.63 -7.82
N ILE A 35 13.57 -21.42 -7.62
CA ILE A 35 14.37 -20.20 -7.43
C ILE A 35 15.17 -20.28 -6.13
N GLY A 36 14.56 -20.74 -5.04
CA GLY A 36 15.27 -20.90 -3.76
C GLY A 36 16.46 -21.83 -3.90
N ARG A 37 16.26 -23.01 -4.51
CA ARG A 37 17.31 -24.00 -4.77
C ARG A 37 18.44 -23.43 -5.63
N ALA A 38 18.11 -22.71 -6.71
CA ALA A 38 19.10 -22.12 -7.61
C ALA A 38 19.97 -21.06 -6.90
N LEU A 39 19.45 -20.41 -5.87
CA LEU A 39 20.16 -19.43 -5.04
C LEU A 39 20.81 -20.04 -3.78
N GLY A 40 20.73 -21.36 -3.58
CA GLY A 40 21.21 -22.02 -2.36
C GLY A 40 20.35 -21.74 -1.11
N LEU A 41 19.15 -21.20 -1.28
CA LEU A 41 18.21 -20.91 -0.21
C LEU A 41 17.27 -22.09 0.04
N ARG A 42 17.31 -22.64 1.26
CA ARG A 42 16.39 -23.72 1.69
C ARG A 42 14.96 -23.22 1.90
N HIS A 43 14.81 -21.96 2.32
CA HIS A 43 13.54 -21.35 2.71
C HIS A 43 13.38 -20.02 1.98
N LEU A 44 12.70 -20.04 0.84
CA LEU A 44 12.30 -18.85 0.09
C LEU A 44 10.80 -18.92 -0.15
N TYR A 45 10.09 -17.88 0.21
CA TYR A 45 8.63 -17.79 0.08
C TYR A 45 8.23 -16.52 -0.66
N PHE A 46 7.10 -16.57 -1.36
CA PHE A 46 6.50 -15.43 -2.04
C PHE A 46 5.12 -15.15 -1.45
N LYS A 47 4.96 -14.02 -0.76
CA LYS A 47 3.64 -13.55 -0.32
C LYS A 47 2.90 -12.98 -1.53
N HIS A 48 1.95 -13.73 -2.07
CA HIS A 48 1.36 -13.43 -3.37
C HIS A 48 0.20 -12.41 -3.27
N GLU A 49 0.58 -11.15 -3.09
CA GLU A 49 -0.35 -10.02 -2.95
C GLU A 49 -1.17 -9.68 -4.21
N GLY A 50 -0.84 -10.30 -5.34
CA GLY A 50 -1.59 -10.19 -6.59
C GLY A 50 -2.92 -10.94 -6.59
N LEU A 51 -3.18 -11.76 -5.58
CA LEU A 51 -4.46 -12.45 -5.39
C LEU A 51 -5.41 -11.71 -4.44
N ASN A 52 -5.08 -10.48 -4.04
CA ASN A 52 -6.05 -9.58 -3.44
C ASN A 52 -7.14 -9.20 -4.46
N PRO A 53 -8.33 -8.76 -4.03
CA PRO A 53 -9.50 -8.54 -4.88
C PRO A 53 -9.27 -7.66 -6.10
N THR A 54 -8.44 -6.61 -5.98
CA THR A 54 -8.11 -5.72 -7.09
C THR A 54 -6.75 -6.01 -7.74
N GLY A 55 -6.10 -7.09 -7.34
CA GLY A 55 -4.82 -7.53 -7.90
C GLY A 55 -3.60 -6.88 -7.24
N SER A 56 -3.74 -6.27 -6.06
CA SER A 56 -2.59 -5.68 -5.36
C SER A 56 -2.73 -5.58 -3.84
N PHE A 57 -1.60 -5.47 -3.15
CA PHE A 57 -1.53 -5.20 -1.70
C PHE A 57 -2.22 -3.90 -1.25
N LYS A 58 -2.62 -3.02 -2.19
CA LYS A 58 -3.26 -1.76 -1.84
C LYS A 58 -4.57 -1.96 -1.10
N ASP A 59 -5.26 -3.07 -1.39
CA ASP A 59 -6.53 -3.47 -0.80
C ASP A 59 -6.48 -3.54 0.72
N ARG A 60 -5.41 -4.14 1.27
CA ARG A 60 -5.17 -4.21 2.73
C ARG A 60 -5.27 -2.86 3.42
N GLY A 61 -4.64 -1.84 2.83
CA GLY A 61 -4.69 -0.49 3.36
C GLY A 61 -5.99 0.24 3.01
N MET A 62 -6.56 -0.07 1.85
CA MET A 62 -7.72 0.64 1.34
C MET A 62 -8.97 0.33 2.14
N VAL A 63 -9.17 -0.93 2.53
CA VAL A 63 -10.31 -1.34 3.35
C VAL A 63 -10.35 -0.58 4.68
N VAL A 64 -9.21 -0.45 5.37
CA VAL A 64 -9.11 0.29 6.63
C VAL A 64 -9.33 1.79 6.40
N ALA A 65 -8.71 2.37 5.36
CA ALA A 65 -8.90 3.78 5.04
C ALA A 65 -10.37 4.12 4.69
N VAL A 66 -11.04 3.26 3.95
CA VAL A 66 -12.46 3.41 3.59
C VAL A 66 -13.35 3.24 4.82
N ALA A 67 -13.14 2.21 5.64
CA ALA A 67 -13.91 2.01 6.86
C ALA A 67 -13.82 3.23 7.80
N LYS A 68 -12.61 3.78 8.01
CA LYS A 68 -12.40 4.99 8.82
C LYS A 68 -12.99 6.24 8.20
N ALA A 69 -12.92 6.39 6.87
CA ALA A 69 -13.56 7.51 6.18
C ALA A 69 -15.09 7.47 6.30
N LEU A 70 -15.68 6.28 6.20
CA LEU A 70 -17.13 6.09 6.39
C LEU A 70 -17.57 6.37 7.83
N GLU A 71 -16.80 5.90 8.80
CA GLU A 71 -16.97 6.19 10.23
C GLU A 71 -16.90 7.69 10.51
N ALA A 72 -15.99 8.42 9.86
CA ALA A 72 -15.90 9.88 9.92
C ALA A 72 -16.96 10.62 9.08
N GLY A 73 -17.94 9.90 8.49
CA GLY A 73 -19.05 10.49 7.74
C GLY A 73 -18.75 10.83 6.27
N SER A 74 -17.54 10.60 5.77
CA SER A 74 -17.22 10.82 4.36
C SER A 74 -17.91 9.81 3.47
N ARG A 75 -18.40 10.26 2.30
CA ARG A 75 -19.03 9.41 1.27
C ARG A 75 -18.43 9.63 -0.12
N VAL A 76 -17.32 10.35 -0.18
CA VAL A 76 -16.56 10.64 -1.39
C VAL A 76 -15.10 10.38 -1.09
N PHE A 77 -14.47 9.55 -1.91
CA PHE A 77 -13.07 9.17 -1.80
C PHE A 77 -12.32 9.72 -3.00
N ILE A 78 -11.16 10.30 -2.77
CA ILE A 78 -10.36 10.94 -3.81
C ILE A 78 -8.91 10.48 -3.74
N CYS A 79 -8.30 10.29 -4.90
CA CYS A 79 -6.87 10.09 -4.98
C CYS A 79 -6.24 10.70 -6.24
N ALA A 80 -4.98 11.11 -6.11
CA ALA A 80 -4.10 11.41 -7.23
C ALA A 80 -3.24 10.17 -7.53
N SER A 81 -3.75 9.25 -8.36
CA SER A 81 -3.06 8.03 -8.80
C SER A 81 -3.74 7.46 -10.03
N THR A 82 -2.97 6.97 -11.00
CA THR A 82 -3.53 6.34 -12.22
C THR A 82 -3.47 4.81 -12.19
N GLY A 83 -3.17 4.17 -11.05
CA GLY A 83 -2.84 2.74 -10.99
C GLY A 83 -3.52 1.98 -9.85
N ASN A 84 -2.77 1.07 -9.21
CA ASN A 84 -3.32 0.15 -8.21
C ASN A 84 -4.09 0.84 -7.06
N THR A 85 -3.65 2.03 -6.64
CA THR A 85 -4.36 2.80 -5.60
C THR A 85 -5.74 3.25 -6.07
N SER A 86 -5.88 3.78 -7.29
CA SER A 86 -7.17 4.19 -7.83
C SER A 86 -8.09 3.01 -8.09
N ALA A 87 -7.57 1.87 -8.55
CA ALA A 87 -8.34 0.65 -8.75
C ALA A 87 -8.91 0.12 -7.43
N SER A 88 -8.04 0.02 -6.41
CA SER A 88 -8.42 -0.38 -5.04
C SER A 88 -9.48 0.58 -4.46
N MET A 89 -9.22 1.89 -4.47
CA MET A 89 -10.16 2.89 -3.96
C MET A 89 -11.53 2.80 -4.65
N ALA A 90 -11.55 2.65 -5.97
CA ALA A 90 -12.79 2.55 -6.73
C ALA A 90 -13.58 1.28 -6.38
N ALA A 91 -12.91 0.14 -6.21
CA ALA A 91 -13.55 -1.11 -5.81
C ALA A 91 -14.21 -1.00 -4.43
N TYR A 92 -13.50 -0.46 -3.44
CA TYR A 92 -14.06 -0.27 -2.09
C TYR A 92 -15.13 0.83 -2.03
N ALA A 93 -15.04 1.85 -2.89
CA ALA A 93 -16.11 2.83 -3.04
C ALA A 93 -17.38 2.17 -3.58
N ALA A 94 -17.26 1.36 -4.64
CA ALA A 94 -18.37 0.62 -5.23
C ALA A 94 -19.01 -0.34 -4.22
N ARG A 95 -18.18 -1.06 -3.45
CA ARG A 95 -18.63 -1.98 -2.39
C ARG A 95 -19.46 -1.28 -1.30
N THR A 96 -19.17 -0.01 -1.01
CA THR A 96 -19.77 0.73 0.11
C THR A 96 -20.81 1.77 -0.32
N GLY A 97 -21.13 1.84 -1.63
CA GLY A 97 -22.03 2.87 -2.18
C GLY A 97 -21.46 4.29 -2.14
N ALA A 98 -20.16 4.45 -1.88
CA ALA A 98 -19.49 5.74 -1.89
C ALA A 98 -19.06 6.14 -3.32
N ARG A 99 -18.72 7.42 -3.50
CA ARG A 99 -18.23 7.94 -4.79
C ARG A 99 -16.69 7.92 -4.82
N ALA A 100 -16.11 7.46 -5.93
CA ALA A 100 -14.66 7.51 -6.16
C ALA A 100 -14.31 8.56 -7.21
N ILE A 101 -13.34 9.41 -6.90
CA ILE A 101 -12.81 10.44 -7.79
C ILE A 101 -11.30 10.21 -7.97
N VAL A 102 -10.87 10.09 -9.22
CA VAL A 102 -9.46 9.90 -9.57
C VAL A 102 -8.99 11.15 -10.29
N VAL A 103 -8.02 11.85 -9.71
CA VAL A 103 -7.46 13.06 -10.29
C VAL A 103 -6.16 12.72 -11.00
N VAL A 104 -6.05 13.13 -12.27
CA VAL A 104 -4.91 12.81 -13.13
C VAL A 104 -4.45 14.05 -13.91
N PRO A 105 -3.15 14.22 -14.17
CA PRO A 105 -2.65 15.23 -15.11
C PRO A 105 -3.21 15.02 -16.52
N SER A 106 -3.59 16.10 -17.19
CA SER A 106 -4.04 16.08 -18.58
C SER A 106 -2.91 15.62 -19.51
N GLY A 107 -3.18 14.66 -20.39
CA GLY A 107 -2.17 14.13 -21.33
C GLY A 107 -1.40 12.90 -20.84
N GLU A 108 -1.50 12.56 -19.55
CA GLU A 108 -0.86 11.36 -18.97
C GLU A 108 -1.86 10.24 -18.63
N ILE A 109 -2.99 10.21 -19.35
CA ILE A 109 -4.07 9.24 -19.11
C ILE A 109 -3.73 7.91 -19.79
N ALA A 110 -3.05 7.03 -19.06
CA ALA A 110 -2.88 5.65 -19.48
C ALA A 110 -4.20 4.86 -19.23
N LEU A 111 -5.07 4.81 -20.25
CA LEU A 111 -6.38 4.15 -20.20
C LEU A 111 -6.30 2.70 -19.69
N ASN A 112 -5.27 1.95 -20.07
CA ASN A 112 -5.03 0.59 -19.59
C ASN A 112 -4.78 0.50 -18.08
N LYS A 113 -4.28 1.56 -17.44
CA LYS A 113 -4.07 1.61 -15.99
C LYS A 113 -5.32 2.08 -15.23
N LEU A 114 -6.17 2.87 -15.88
CA LEU A 114 -7.41 3.39 -15.31
C LEU A 114 -8.63 2.48 -15.56
N SER A 115 -8.52 1.53 -16.48
CA SER A 115 -9.62 0.65 -16.90
C SER A 115 -10.36 0.04 -15.72
N GLN A 116 -9.63 -0.55 -14.76
CA GLN A 116 -10.22 -1.18 -13.58
C GLN A 116 -10.95 -0.16 -12.69
N ALA A 117 -10.37 1.03 -12.48
CA ALA A 117 -11.02 2.09 -11.69
C ALA A 117 -12.32 2.59 -12.36
N LEU A 118 -12.30 2.75 -13.69
CA LEU A 118 -13.47 3.13 -14.49
C LEU A 118 -14.55 2.04 -14.45
N MET A 119 -14.19 0.76 -14.55
CA MET A 119 -15.13 -0.36 -14.45
C MET A 119 -15.82 -0.43 -13.09
N TYR A 120 -15.13 -0.04 -12.00
CA TYR A 120 -15.73 0.11 -10.67
C TYR A 120 -16.50 1.44 -10.50
N GLY A 121 -16.65 2.26 -11.56
CA GLY A 121 -17.48 3.45 -11.55
C GLY A 121 -16.79 4.74 -11.06
N ALA A 122 -15.45 4.75 -10.96
CA ALA A 122 -14.73 5.97 -10.60
C ALA A 122 -14.92 7.08 -11.64
N LYS A 123 -15.03 8.31 -11.17
CA LYS A 123 -15.01 9.51 -12.01
C LYS A 123 -13.58 10.00 -12.15
N VAL A 124 -13.08 10.05 -13.37
CA VAL A 124 -11.74 10.56 -13.66
C VAL A 124 -11.83 12.04 -13.98
N VAL A 125 -11.09 12.86 -13.24
CA VAL A 125 -10.95 14.30 -13.45
C VAL A 125 -9.56 14.57 -13.96
N ALA A 126 -9.47 15.01 -15.22
CA ALA A 126 -8.20 15.42 -15.82
C ALA A 126 -7.95 16.90 -15.51
N LEU A 127 -6.83 17.22 -14.88
CA LEU A 127 -6.41 18.58 -14.57
C LEU A 127 -5.25 19.01 -15.46
N LYS A 128 -5.29 20.25 -15.96
CA LYS A 128 -4.13 20.85 -16.62
C LYS A 128 -3.06 21.11 -15.56
N GLY A 129 -1.90 20.47 -15.65
CA GLY A 129 -0.81 20.62 -14.69
C GLY A 129 0.01 19.34 -14.54
N THR A 130 0.92 19.34 -13.55
CA THR A 130 1.75 18.17 -13.18
C THR A 130 1.06 17.26 -12.17
N PHE A 131 1.68 16.13 -11.84
CA PHE A 131 1.22 15.29 -10.73
C PHE A 131 1.17 16.05 -9.39
N ASP A 132 2.13 16.94 -9.14
CA ASP A 132 2.16 17.73 -7.90
C ASP A 132 0.96 18.68 -7.82
N VAL A 133 0.62 19.35 -8.93
CA VAL A 133 -0.60 20.18 -9.02
C VAL A 133 -1.85 19.33 -8.74
N ALA A 134 -1.92 18.12 -9.28
CA ALA A 134 -3.03 17.21 -9.00
C ALA A 134 -3.10 16.82 -7.52
N LEU A 135 -1.97 16.53 -6.88
CA LEU A 135 -1.91 16.17 -5.47
C LEU A 135 -2.27 17.36 -4.56
N GLU A 136 -1.77 18.55 -4.84
CA GLU A 136 -2.11 19.80 -4.14
C GLU A 136 -3.60 20.11 -4.26
N THR A 137 -4.16 20.01 -5.47
CA THR A 137 -5.60 20.21 -5.70
C THR A 137 -6.44 19.24 -4.88
N VAL A 138 -6.05 17.96 -4.86
CA VAL A 138 -6.79 16.96 -4.07
C VAL A 138 -6.70 17.27 -2.57
N ARG A 139 -5.54 17.71 -2.07
CA ARG A 139 -5.38 18.12 -0.66
C ARG A 139 -6.29 19.30 -0.32
N ASP A 140 -6.32 20.32 -1.17
CA ASP A 140 -7.16 21.50 -1.00
C ASP A 140 -8.66 21.16 -1.00
N VAL A 141 -9.10 20.28 -1.90
CA VAL A 141 -10.48 19.76 -1.89
C VAL A 141 -10.80 19.06 -0.57
N THR A 142 -9.88 18.25 -0.05
CA THR A 142 -10.10 17.48 1.18
C THR A 142 -10.09 18.35 2.45
N SER A 143 -9.51 19.55 2.42
CA SER A 143 -9.59 20.50 3.54
C SER A 143 -10.87 21.32 3.56
N HIS A 144 -11.56 21.44 2.43
CA HIS A 144 -12.77 22.28 2.30
C HIS A 144 -14.08 21.49 2.19
N TYR A 145 -14.02 20.21 1.84
CA TYR A 145 -15.19 19.37 1.60
C TYR A 145 -15.09 18.03 2.35
N PRO A 146 -16.22 17.36 2.66
CA PRO A 146 -16.25 16.04 3.30
C PRO A 146 -15.84 14.92 2.32
N VAL A 147 -14.59 15.00 1.88
CA VAL A 147 -13.95 14.12 0.90
C VAL A 147 -12.70 13.55 1.54
N ALA A 148 -12.56 12.22 1.54
CA ALA A 148 -11.44 11.56 2.17
C ALA A 148 -10.31 11.24 1.17
N LEU A 149 -9.09 11.67 1.51
CA LEU A 149 -7.88 11.41 0.74
C LEU A 149 -7.40 9.96 0.91
N MET A 150 -7.29 9.22 -0.20
CA MET A 150 -6.89 7.80 -0.20
C MET A 150 -5.46 7.53 -0.69
N ASN A 151 -4.68 8.59 -0.90
CA ASN A 151 -3.25 8.48 -1.22
C ASN A 151 -2.44 7.83 -0.08
N SER A 152 -1.20 7.46 -0.36
CA SER A 152 -0.32 6.75 0.60
C SER A 152 0.01 7.55 1.87
N VAL A 153 -0.24 8.86 1.90
CA VAL A 153 -0.07 9.70 3.10
C VAL A 153 -1.15 9.46 4.15
N ASN A 154 -2.26 8.79 3.79
CA ASN A 154 -3.30 8.44 4.74
C ASN A 154 -2.78 7.37 5.72
N PRO A 155 -2.76 7.62 7.04
CA PRO A 155 -2.17 6.71 8.01
C PRO A 155 -2.90 5.35 8.08
N HIS A 156 -4.22 5.33 7.83
CA HIS A 156 -5.01 4.10 7.81
C HIS A 156 -4.60 3.13 6.70
N ARG A 157 -4.02 3.66 5.60
CA ARG A 157 -3.43 2.82 4.56
C ARG A 157 -2.26 2.00 5.11
N ILE A 158 -1.43 2.60 5.97
CA ILE A 158 -0.26 1.93 6.59
C ILE A 158 -0.75 0.90 7.61
N GLU A 159 -1.72 1.27 8.45
CA GLU A 159 -2.33 0.35 9.42
C GLU A 159 -2.88 -0.91 8.77
N GLY A 160 -3.63 -0.78 7.67
CA GLY A 160 -4.13 -1.95 6.97
C GLY A 160 -3.03 -2.76 6.28
N GLN A 161 -2.04 -2.11 5.66
CA GLN A 161 -0.94 -2.80 4.98
C GLN A 161 -0.06 -3.62 5.94
N LYS A 162 0.09 -3.22 7.20
CA LYS A 162 0.94 -3.92 8.18
C LYS A 162 0.47 -5.36 8.44
N THR A 163 -0.81 -5.64 8.19
CA THR A 163 -1.40 -6.98 8.33
C THR A 163 -0.74 -8.03 7.46
N ALA A 164 -0.08 -7.64 6.36
CA ALA A 164 0.69 -8.57 5.56
C ALA A 164 1.87 -9.18 6.33
N ALA A 165 2.50 -8.43 7.23
CA ALA A 165 3.55 -8.93 8.11
C ALA A 165 2.98 -9.90 9.16
N PHE A 166 1.80 -9.59 9.72
CA PHE A 166 1.09 -10.47 10.65
C PHE A 166 0.81 -11.83 10.02
N GLU A 167 0.27 -11.85 8.80
CA GLU A 167 0.01 -13.09 8.09
C GLU A 167 1.27 -13.91 7.82
N ILE A 168 2.39 -13.26 7.50
CA ILE A 168 3.67 -13.99 7.30
C ILE A 168 4.10 -14.68 8.59
N VAL A 169 3.98 -14.02 9.74
CA VAL A 169 4.31 -14.62 11.04
C VAL A 169 3.32 -15.73 11.39
N ASP A 170 2.02 -15.51 11.18
CA ASP A 170 0.99 -16.53 11.40
C ASP A 170 1.24 -17.79 10.56
N ASP A 171 1.64 -17.63 9.29
CA ASP A 171 1.87 -18.73 8.35
C ASP A 171 3.19 -19.48 8.63
N LEU A 172 4.25 -18.78 9.06
CA LEU A 172 5.58 -19.37 9.31
C LEU A 172 5.81 -19.81 10.77
N GLY A 173 5.00 -19.30 11.70
CA GLY A 173 5.16 -19.47 13.14
C GLY A 173 6.19 -18.54 13.80
N ASP A 174 6.95 -17.76 13.01
CA ASP A 174 7.87 -16.73 13.46
C ASP A 174 8.16 -15.74 12.31
N ALA A 175 8.79 -14.61 12.60
CA ALA A 175 9.26 -13.71 11.55
C ALA A 175 10.39 -14.36 10.72
N PRO A 176 10.48 -14.08 9.40
CA PRO A 176 11.59 -14.56 8.58
C PRO A 176 12.90 -13.84 8.96
N ASP A 177 14.04 -14.35 8.49
CA ASP A 177 15.32 -13.66 8.71
C ASP A 177 15.43 -12.37 7.86
N TYR A 178 14.83 -12.39 6.67
CA TYR A 178 14.81 -11.27 5.73
C TYR A 178 13.42 -11.09 5.11
N LEU A 179 13.00 -9.84 4.93
CA LEU A 179 11.85 -9.49 4.08
C LEU A 179 12.32 -8.63 2.91
N PHE A 180 12.15 -9.13 1.68
CA PHE A 180 12.42 -8.39 0.45
C PHE A 180 11.13 -7.79 -0.12
N LEU A 181 11.15 -6.51 -0.51
CA LEU A 181 10.03 -5.89 -1.20
C LEU A 181 10.42 -4.69 -2.09
N PRO A 182 9.67 -4.41 -3.17
CA PRO A 182 9.85 -3.20 -3.96
C PRO A 182 9.52 -1.92 -3.18
N VAL A 183 10.32 -0.88 -3.38
CA VAL A 183 10.15 0.44 -2.74
C VAL A 183 9.89 1.51 -3.81
N GLY A 184 8.61 1.90 -3.93
CA GLY A 184 8.18 3.08 -4.69
C GLY A 184 8.00 4.26 -3.75
N ASN A 185 6.74 4.51 -3.35
CA ASN A 185 6.40 5.60 -2.42
C ASN A 185 6.71 5.30 -0.93
N ALA A 186 7.51 4.26 -0.67
CA ALA A 186 7.96 3.81 0.65
C ALA A 186 6.91 3.34 1.70
N GLY A 187 5.62 3.62 1.54
CA GLY A 187 4.63 3.24 2.55
C GLY A 187 4.53 1.74 2.86
N ASN A 188 4.84 0.85 1.90
CA ASN A 188 4.73 -0.59 2.14
C ASN A 188 5.84 -1.11 3.07
N ILE A 189 7.10 -0.70 2.86
CA ILE A 189 8.21 -1.11 3.75
C ILE A 189 8.01 -0.57 5.16
N THR A 190 7.50 0.66 5.30
CA THR A 190 7.09 1.22 6.59
C THR A 190 6.00 0.39 7.25
N ALA A 191 4.97 -0.02 6.50
CA ALA A 191 3.87 -0.82 7.02
C ALA A 191 4.32 -2.21 7.47
N TYR A 192 5.11 -2.91 6.66
CA TYR A 192 5.63 -4.24 7.03
C TYR A 192 6.52 -4.15 8.28
N TRP A 193 7.42 -3.16 8.34
CA TRP A 193 8.28 -2.97 9.51
C TRP A 193 7.47 -2.71 10.78
N LYS A 194 6.46 -1.85 10.70
CA LYS A 194 5.51 -1.62 11.80
C LYS A 194 4.82 -2.90 12.24
N GLY A 195 4.33 -3.71 11.29
CA GLY A 195 3.69 -4.98 11.59
C GLY A 195 4.62 -5.97 12.30
N PHE A 196 5.86 -6.14 11.82
CA PHE A 196 6.82 -7.01 12.51
C PHE A 196 7.17 -6.51 13.91
N ARG A 197 7.37 -5.20 14.09
CA ARG A 197 7.62 -4.61 15.41
C ARG A 197 6.47 -4.84 16.38
N GLU A 198 5.23 -4.67 15.94
CA GLU A 198 4.05 -4.90 16.78
C GLU A 198 3.88 -6.37 17.16
N TYR A 199 4.06 -7.30 16.21
CA TYR A 199 3.98 -8.74 16.51
C TYR A 199 5.12 -9.21 17.41
N HIS A 200 6.32 -8.69 17.23
CA HIS A 200 7.43 -8.94 18.15
C HIS A 200 7.13 -8.40 19.56
N ALA A 201 6.64 -7.16 19.68
CA ALA A 201 6.27 -6.57 20.97
C ALA A 201 5.13 -7.34 21.67
N ALA A 202 4.22 -7.94 20.89
CA ALA A 202 3.14 -8.79 21.40
C ALA A 202 3.57 -10.24 21.69
N GLY A 203 4.86 -10.59 21.51
CA GLY A 203 5.37 -11.95 21.73
C GLY A 203 4.91 -12.98 20.69
N ARG A 204 4.37 -12.52 19.56
CA ARG A 204 3.90 -13.38 18.44
C ARG A 204 5.04 -13.77 17.50
N ALA A 205 6.15 -13.03 17.51
CA ALA A 205 7.39 -13.36 16.84
C ALA A 205 8.56 -13.26 17.84
N THR A 206 9.53 -14.16 17.72
CA THR A 206 10.71 -14.18 18.60
C THR A 206 11.86 -13.30 18.09
N ARG A 207 11.77 -12.87 16.84
CA ARG A 207 12.78 -12.06 16.15
C ARG A 207 12.15 -10.98 15.27
N LEU A 208 12.99 -10.08 14.77
CA LEU A 208 12.65 -9.10 13.74
C LEU A 208 13.41 -9.41 12.45
N PRO A 209 12.76 -9.32 11.27
CA PRO A 209 13.43 -9.53 10.00
C PRO A 209 14.31 -8.33 9.64
N ARG A 210 15.39 -8.57 8.90
CA ARG A 210 16.09 -7.50 8.18
C ARG A 210 15.26 -7.07 6.98
N MET A 211 14.93 -5.78 6.90
CA MET A 211 14.11 -5.23 5.82
C MET A 211 14.97 -4.89 4.61
N VAL A 212 14.69 -5.51 3.45
CA VAL A 212 15.41 -5.29 2.20
C VAL A 212 14.48 -4.64 1.17
N GLY A 213 14.62 -3.34 1.00
CA GLY A 213 13.96 -2.59 -0.06
C GLY A 213 14.72 -2.70 -1.37
N ALA A 214 13.99 -2.60 -2.50
CA ALA A 214 14.61 -2.47 -3.81
C ALA A 214 13.93 -1.37 -4.63
N GLN A 215 14.73 -0.43 -5.14
CA GLN A 215 14.27 0.59 -6.09
C GLN A 215 14.80 0.27 -7.50
N ALA A 216 14.10 0.74 -8.53
CA ALA A 216 14.65 0.69 -9.88
C ALA A 216 15.73 1.76 -10.04
N GLU A 217 16.85 1.45 -10.69
CA GLU A 217 18.01 2.34 -10.84
C GLU A 217 17.63 3.78 -11.27
N GLY A 218 16.83 3.92 -12.33
CA GLY A 218 16.37 5.23 -12.82
C GLY A 218 15.31 5.92 -11.96
N ALA A 219 14.91 5.35 -10.83
CA ALA A 219 13.92 5.85 -9.89
C ALA A 219 14.30 5.45 -8.44
N ALA A 220 15.57 5.62 -8.07
CA ALA A 220 16.15 5.20 -6.78
C ALA A 220 16.53 6.38 -5.84
N PRO A 221 15.58 7.27 -5.49
CA PRO A 221 15.90 8.46 -4.69
C PRO A 221 16.42 8.15 -3.28
N ILE A 222 15.94 7.08 -2.62
CA ILE A 222 16.38 6.71 -1.26
C ILE A 222 17.81 6.17 -1.30
N VAL A 223 18.13 5.35 -2.31
CA VAL A 223 19.49 4.84 -2.55
C VAL A 223 20.46 5.99 -2.79
N ASN A 224 20.05 6.95 -3.62
CA ASN A 224 20.88 8.10 -3.98
C ASN A 224 20.95 9.18 -2.89
N GLY A 225 20.08 9.14 -1.89
CA GLY A 225 19.98 10.16 -0.83
C GLY A 225 19.40 11.50 -1.28
N SER A 226 18.81 11.59 -2.48
CA SER A 226 18.23 12.83 -3.00
C SER A 226 17.07 12.55 -3.98
N PRO A 227 16.05 13.43 -4.07
CA PRO A 227 14.97 13.27 -5.03
C PRO A 227 15.46 13.11 -6.48
N VAL A 228 14.77 12.29 -7.25
CA VAL A 228 15.01 12.09 -8.69
C VAL A 228 13.92 12.83 -9.47
N PRO A 229 14.21 13.98 -10.11
CA PRO A 229 13.16 14.81 -10.73
C PRO A 229 12.40 14.13 -11.88
N ASN A 230 13.09 13.29 -12.66
CA ASN A 230 12.53 12.62 -13.84
C ASN A 230 12.71 11.09 -13.75
N PRO A 231 11.99 10.41 -12.84
CA PRO A 231 12.19 8.99 -12.58
C PRO A 231 11.78 8.14 -13.81
N LYS A 232 12.63 7.18 -14.20
CA LYS A 232 12.40 6.29 -15.35
C LYS A 232 12.59 4.83 -14.97
N THR A 233 11.61 4.00 -15.32
CA THR A 233 11.67 2.54 -15.23
C THR A 233 10.47 1.91 -15.94
N VAL A 234 10.64 0.68 -16.45
CA VAL A 234 9.54 -0.16 -16.93
C VAL A 234 8.62 -0.62 -15.79
N ALA A 235 9.15 -0.71 -14.57
CA ALA A 235 8.41 -1.08 -13.36
C ALA A 235 7.57 0.11 -12.86
N SER A 236 6.52 0.46 -13.61
CA SER A 236 5.82 1.73 -13.43
C SER A 236 5.18 1.94 -12.04
N ALA A 237 4.91 0.87 -11.29
CA ALA A 237 4.39 0.95 -9.92
C ALA A 237 5.39 1.54 -8.90
N ILE A 238 6.69 1.49 -9.21
CA ILE A 238 7.77 2.05 -8.38
C ILE A 238 8.53 3.19 -9.08
N ARG A 239 7.97 3.75 -10.16
CA ARG A 239 8.52 4.94 -10.84
C ARG A 239 8.22 6.20 -10.02
N ILE A 240 8.87 6.34 -8.87
CA ILE A 240 8.66 7.42 -7.90
C ILE A 240 9.99 8.12 -7.63
N GLY A 241 10.01 9.44 -7.83
CA GLY A 241 11.21 10.28 -7.68
C GLY A 241 11.35 10.94 -6.31
N ASN A 242 10.26 11.05 -5.55
CA ASN A 242 10.26 11.64 -4.21
C ASN A 242 9.25 10.90 -3.31
N PRO A 243 9.67 9.83 -2.61
CA PRO A 243 8.79 9.00 -1.81
C PRO A 243 8.15 9.74 -0.64
N ALA A 244 6.83 9.70 -0.52
CA ALA A 244 6.11 10.37 0.57
C ALA A 244 6.41 9.79 1.96
N SER A 245 6.81 8.52 2.05
CA SER A 245 7.17 7.85 3.32
C SER A 245 8.68 7.63 3.43
N TRP A 246 9.49 8.58 2.93
CA TRP A 246 10.96 8.46 2.91
C TRP A 246 11.53 8.12 4.29
N GLU A 247 11.23 8.94 5.30
CA GLU A 247 11.71 8.74 6.67
C GLU A 247 11.29 7.38 7.23
N GLY A 248 10.04 6.99 7.01
CA GLY A 248 9.53 5.69 7.44
C GLY A 248 10.25 4.51 6.78
N ALA A 249 10.79 4.66 5.57
CA ALA A 249 11.60 3.64 4.91
C ALA A 249 13.04 3.62 5.44
N THR A 250 13.67 4.78 5.63
CA THR A 250 15.02 4.84 6.20
C THR A 250 15.05 4.35 7.64
N SER A 251 14.05 4.68 8.47
CA SER A 251 13.91 4.11 9.81
C SER A 251 13.73 2.59 9.76
N ALA A 252 12.90 2.07 8.85
CA ALA A 252 12.73 0.62 8.69
C ALA A 252 14.04 -0.08 8.28
N ARG A 253 14.81 0.53 7.37
CA ARG A 253 16.14 0.04 6.98
C ARG A 253 17.09 0.00 8.18
N ASP A 254 17.22 1.12 8.87
CA ASP A 254 18.23 1.33 9.90
C ASP A 254 17.93 0.52 11.17
N GLU A 255 16.68 0.54 11.64
CA GLU A 255 16.25 -0.19 12.84
C GLU A 255 16.25 -1.71 12.64
N SER A 256 16.03 -2.20 11.42
CA SER A 256 16.05 -3.63 11.11
C SER A 256 17.44 -4.18 10.79
N GLY A 257 18.45 -3.32 10.66
CA GLY A 257 19.78 -3.73 10.16
C GLY A 257 19.75 -4.25 8.71
N GLY A 258 18.79 -3.74 7.92
CA GLY A 258 18.55 -4.09 6.53
C GLY A 258 19.20 -3.13 5.53
N THR A 259 18.66 -3.07 4.31
CA THR A 259 19.17 -2.20 3.22
C THR A 259 18.06 -1.78 2.26
N ILE A 260 18.24 -0.70 1.51
CA ILE A 260 17.35 -0.23 0.42
C ILE A 260 18.20 0.18 -0.76
#